data_AF-A0A936JXN0-F1
#
_entry.id   AF-A0A936JXN0-F1
#
_cell.length_a   1.000
_cell.length_b   1.000
_cell.length_c   1.000
_cell.angle_alpha   90.00
_cell.angle_beta   90.00
_cell.angle_gamma   90.00
#
_symmetry.space_group_name_H-M   'P 1'
#
loop_
_entity.id
_entity.type
_entity.pdbx_description
1 polymer ?
#
loop_
_entity_poly.entity_id
_entity_poly.type
_entity_poly.pdbx_seq_one_letter_code
_entity_poly.pdbx_strand_id
1 'polypeptide(L)'
;MKVDLNNTLEQLDKQDWGEPEYDSYLVKTCHQLRKKTLKDFTIEDLRIMIGQNINLEFLIPLAIEKLKEDILAEGNYYEGDLLNNVLNSEKQYWLSNKTNWQTVCKLFDQNIIRLKEFDTTNEIKSTWFENFKIFTELNP
;
A
#
# COMPACT_ATOMS: atom_id res chain seq x y z
N MET A 1 17.69 3.53 0.27
CA MET A 1 17.82 4.36 -0.95
C MET A 1 16.70 5.39 -0.92
N LYS A 2 16.95 6.66 -1.23
CA LYS A 2 15.89 7.67 -1.33
C LYS A 2 15.29 7.58 -2.73
N VAL A 3 14.01 7.22 -2.84
CA VAL A 3 13.31 7.17 -4.13
C VAL A 3 13.13 8.60 -4.65
N ASP A 4 13.48 8.84 -5.91
CA ASP A 4 13.19 10.12 -6.56
C ASP A 4 11.72 10.14 -6.99
N LEU A 5 10.93 11.01 -6.35
CA LEU A 5 9.50 11.11 -6.58
C LEU A 5 9.15 11.72 -7.94
N ASN A 6 10.11 12.33 -8.65
CA ASN A 6 9.88 12.83 -10.00
C ASN A 6 9.93 11.73 -11.06
N ASN A 7 10.42 10.54 -10.71
CA ASN A 7 10.42 9.40 -11.62
C ASN A 7 9.07 8.67 -11.60
N THR A 8 8.79 7.99 -12.71
CA THR A 8 7.71 7.01 -12.83
C THR A 8 8.20 5.62 -12.39
N LEU A 9 7.29 4.67 -12.17
CA LEU A 9 7.69 3.29 -11.87
C LEU A 9 8.46 2.65 -13.03
N GLU A 10 8.02 2.91 -14.26
CA GLU A 10 8.68 2.44 -15.49
C GLU A 10 10.15 2.93 -15.58
N GLN A 11 10.41 4.17 -15.17
CA GLN A 11 11.77 4.71 -15.13
C GLN A 11 12.62 4.08 -14.00
N LEU A 12 11.99 3.77 -12.87
CA LEU A 12 12.67 3.23 -11.69
C LEU A 12 13.06 1.75 -11.88
N ASP A 13 12.16 0.93 -12.41
CA ASP A 13 12.44 -0.49 -12.67
C ASP A 13 12.99 -0.77 -14.08
N LYS A 14 12.98 0.24 -14.96
CA LYS A 14 13.46 0.18 -16.35
C LYS A 14 12.72 -0.85 -17.19
N GLN A 15 11.45 -1.11 -16.88
CA GLN A 15 10.60 -2.06 -17.61
C GLN A 15 9.46 -1.35 -18.33
N ASP A 16 9.55 -1.29 -19.65
CA ASP A 16 8.43 -0.89 -20.50
C ASP A 16 7.46 -2.07 -20.67
N TRP A 17 6.23 -1.90 -20.18
CA TRP A 17 5.17 -2.91 -20.30
C TRP A 17 4.41 -2.79 -21.63
N GLY A 18 4.69 -1.76 -22.43
CA GLY A 18 3.96 -1.47 -23.65
C GLY A 18 2.47 -1.16 -23.40
N GLU A 19 1.67 -1.41 -24.42
CA GLU A 19 0.21 -1.29 -24.34
C GLU A 19 -0.40 -2.51 -23.63
N PRO A 20 -1.45 -2.32 -22.82
CA PRO A 20 -2.10 -3.42 -22.11
C PRO A 20 -2.71 -4.42 -23.10
N GLU A 21 -2.36 -5.70 -22.95
CA GLU A 21 -2.91 -6.79 -23.76
C GLU A 21 -4.38 -7.10 -23.42
N TYR A 22 -4.80 -6.78 -22.20
CA TYR A 22 -6.15 -7.04 -21.70
C TYR A 22 -6.94 -5.75 -21.53
N ASP A 23 -8.20 -5.77 -21.94
CA ASP A 23 -9.06 -4.58 -21.94
C ASP A 23 -9.68 -4.24 -20.57
N SER A 24 -9.27 -4.94 -19.50
CA SER A 24 -9.85 -4.74 -18.17
C SER A 24 -9.45 -3.37 -17.61
N TYR A 25 -10.38 -2.75 -16.88
CA TYR A 25 -10.16 -1.46 -16.24
C TYR A 25 -8.92 -1.48 -15.34
N LEU A 26 -8.73 -2.55 -14.57
CA LEU A 26 -7.61 -2.71 -13.63
C LEU A 26 -6.27 -2.79 -14.37
N VAL A 27 -6.17 -3.58 -15.44
CA VAL A 27 -4.94 -3.71 -16.22
C VAL A 27 -4.58 -2.36 -16.86
N LYS A 28 -5.55 -1.68 -17.50
CA LYS A 28 -5.33 -0.33 -18.05
C LYS A 28 -4.88 0.66 -17.00
N THR A 29 -5.51 0.64 -15.82
CA THR A 29 -5.17 1.54 -14.72
C THR A 29 -3.72 1.29 -14.25
N CYS A 30 -3.32 0.05 -14.04
CA CYS A 30 -1.94 -0.27 -13.64
C CYS A 30 -0.91 0.18 -14.70
N HIS A 31 -1.17 -0.03 -15.99
CA HIS A 31 -0.28 0.45 -17.06
C HIS A 31 -0.17 1.98 -17.07
N GLN A 32 -1.28 2.69 -16.88
CA GLN A 32 -1.28 4.16 -16.80
C GLN A 32 -0.53 4.66 -15.57
N LEU A 33 -0.73 4.05 -14.40
CA LEU A 33 -0.06 4.44 -13.17
C LEU A 33 1.46 4.19 -13.21
N ARG A 34 1.93 3.18 -13.94
CA ARG A 34 3.38 2.98 -14.15
C ARG A 34 4.06 4.14 -14.88
N LYS A 35 3.30 4.92 -15.66
CA LYS A 35 3.76 6.10 -16.41
C LYS A 35 3.51 7.42 -15.66
N LYS A 36 2.87 7.37 -14.49
CA LYS A 36 2.62 8.54 -13.62
C LYS A 36 3.82 8.77 -12.71
N THR A 37 4.17 10.03 -12.44
CA THR A 37 5.28 10.32 -11.51
C THR A 37 4.86 10.05 -10.07
N LEU A 38 5.77 9.51 -9.26
CA LEU A 38 5.45 9.08 -7.90
C LEU A 38 4.97 10.21 -6.98
N LYS A 39 5.41 11.45 -7.19
CA LYS A 39 4.92 12.62 -6.44
C LYS A 39 3.43 12.91 -6.66
N ASP A 40 2.88 12.47 -7.78
CA ASP A 40 1.49 12.71 -8.16
C ASP A 40 0.58 11.54 -7.75
N PHE A 41 1.13 10.47 -7.15
CA PHE A 41 0.34 9.33 -6.69
C PHE A 41 -0.62 9.76 -5.59
N THR A 42 -1.89 9.42 -5.79
CA THR A 42 -2.95 9.56 -4.80
C THR A 42 -2.96 8.35 -3.85
N ILE A 43 -3.75 8.42 -2.78
CA ILE A 43 -3.98 7.27 -1.89
C ILE A 43 -4.60 6.11 -2.69
N GLU A 44 -5.53 6.39 -3.59
CA GLU A 44 -6.13 5.37 -4.46
C GLU A 44 -5.10 4.72 -5.39
N ASP A 45 -4.19 5.51 -5.98
CA ASP A 45 -3.15 4.96 -6.86
C ASP A 45 -2.25 3.99 -6.09
N LEU A 46 -1.86 4.36 -4.86
CA LEU A 46 -1.09 3.50 -3.96
C LEU A 46 -1.89 2.24 -3.61
N ARG A 47 -3.16 2.40 -3.22
CA ARG A 47 -4.05 1.29 -2.87
C ARG A 47 -4.16 0.29 -4.01
N ILE A 48 -4.45 0.74 -5.24
CA ILE A 48 -4.57 -0.12 -6.41
C ILE A 48 -3.27 -0.87 -6.65
N MET A 49 -2.15 -0.15 -6.77
CA MET A 49 -0.88 -0.74 -7.19
C MET A 49 -0.29 -1.70 -6.13
N ILE A 50 -0.41 -1.36 -4.85
CA ILE A 50 -0.01 -2.25 -3.75
C ILE A 50 -0.93 -3.46 -3.68
N GLY A 51 -2.24 -3.29 -3.90
CA GLY A 51 -3.18 -4.41 -3.97
C GLY A 51 -2.89 -5.39 -5.11
N GLN A 52 -2.20 -4.93 -6.17
CA GLN A 52 -1.70 -5.78 -7.26
C GLN A 52 -0.26 -6.26 -7.05
N ASN A 53 0.37 -5.94 -5.91
CA ASN A 53 1.76 -6.25 -5.59
C ASN A 53 2.78 -5.69 -6.59
N ILE A 54 2.47 -4.57 -7.23
CA ILE A 54 3.35 -3.96 -8.25
C ILE A 54 4.35 -3.02 -7.56
N ASN A 55 5.65 -3.24 -7.82
CA ASN A 55 6.75 -2.35 -7.39
C ASN A 55 6.71 -1.96 -5.90
N LEU A 56 6.42 -2.92 -5.01
CA LEU A 56 6.28 -2.69 -3.56
C LEU A 56 7.50 -2.01 -2.92
N GLU A 57 8.69 -2.26 -3.46
CA GLU A 57 9.96 -1.60 -3.07
C GLU A 57 9.94 -0.09 -3.17
N PHE A 58 9.20 0.47 -4.12
CA PHE A 58 9.03 1.90 -4.28
C PHE A 58 7.75 2.39 -3.60
N LEU A 59 6.66 1.61 -3.62
CA LEU A 59 5.35 2.11 -3.20
C LEU A 59 5.07 1.97 -1.70
N ILE A 60 5.57 0.93 -1.03
CA ILE A 60 5.35 0.76 0.41
C ILE A 60 5.96 1.91 1.23
N PRO A 61 7.18 2.39 0.97
CA PRO A 61 7.70 3.55 1.68
C PRO A 61 6.79 4.79 1.55
N LEU A 62 6.19 5.02 0.38
CA LEU A 62 5.27 6.14 0.15
C LEU A 62 3.95 5.94 0.91
N ALA A 63 3.40 4.72 0.87
CA ALA A 63 2.20 4.38 1.64
C ALA A 63 2.42 4.53 3.14
N ILE A 64 3.60 4.17 3.67
CA ILE A 64 3.97 4.39 5.07
C ILE A 64 3.93 5.89 5.41
N GLU A 65 4.43 6.78 4.54
CA GLU A 65 4.33 8.23 4.79
C GLU A 65 2.87 8.71 4.82
N LYS A 66 2.00 8.17 3.96
CA LYS A 66 0.56 8.46 4.01
C LYS A 66 -0.13 7.93 5.26
N LEU A 67 0.22 6.72 5.70
CA LEU A 67 -0.32 6.11 6.92
C LEU A 67 0.21 6.76 8.20
N LYS A 68 1.36 7.44 8.15
CA LYS A 68 1.84 8.31 9.24
C LYS A 68 1.00 9.58 9.38
N GLU A 69 0.57 10.16 8.26
CA GLU A 69 -0.32 11.32 8.24
C GLU A 69 -1.73 10.95 8.73
N ASP A 70 -2.29 9.85 8.21
CA ASP A 70 -3.54 9.26 8.67
C ASP A 70 -3.54 7.74 8.49
N ILE A 71 -3.64 6.99 9.60
CA ILE A 71 -3.73 5.53 9.58
C ILE A 71 -4.99 5.02 8.86
N LEU A 72 -6.04 5.85 8.79
CA LEU A 72 -7.30 5.61 8.09
C LEU A 72 -7.31 6.25 6.69
N ALA A 73 -6.14 6.55 6.12
CA ALA A 73 -6.02 7.07 4.76
C ALA A 73 -6.92 6.29 3.79
N GLU A 74 -7.81 7.02 3.13
CA GLU A 74 -8.84 6.49 2.24
C GLU A 74 -8.42 6.67 0.78
N GLY A 75 -8.50 5.57 0.02
CA GLY A 75 -8.56 5.60 -1.42
C GLY A 75 -9.97 5.94 -1.88
N ASN A 76 -10.56 5.06 -2.69
CA ASN A 76 -11.93 5.20 -3.18
C ASN A 76 -12.87 4.08 -2.69
N TYR A 77 -12.50 3.30 -1.67
CA TYR A 77 -13.29 2.15 -1.24
C TYR A 77 -13.88 2.31 0.18
N TYR A 78 -13.03 2.56 1.18
CA TYR A 78 -13.42 2.90 2.56
C TYR A 78 -12.22 3.44 3.35
N GLU A 79 -12.44 4.19 4.42
CA GLU A 79 -11.37 4.75 5.25
C GLU A 79 -10.49 3.65 5.84
N GLY A 80 -9.19 3.66 5.57
CA GLY A 80 -8.28 2.58 5.99
C GLY A 80 -8.12 1.45 4.97
N ASP A 81 -8.67 1.59 3.76
CA ASP A 81 -8.46 0.64 2.67
C ASP A 81 -6.99 0.56 2.19
N LEU A 82 -6.23 1.66 2.29
CA LEU A 82 -4.78 1.65 2.04
C LEU A 82 -4.06 0.78 3.06
N LEU A 83 -4.36 0.95 4.36
CA LEU A 83 -3.80 0.12 5.42
C LEU A 83 -4.09 -1.36 5.15
N ASN A 84 -5.33 -1.67 4.77
CA ASN A 84 -5.72 -3.04 4.45
C ASN A 84 -4.87 -3.64 3.31
N ASN A 85 -4.63 -2.91 2.23
CA ASN A 85 -3.80 -3.40 1.13
C ASN A 85 -2.31 -3.51 1.51
N VAL A 86 -1.80 -2.62 2.36
CA VAL A 86 -0.43 -2.71 2.89
C VAL A 86 -0.26 -3.98 3.74
N LEU A 87 -1.21 -4.28 4.62
CA LEU A 87 -1.15 -5.49 5.46
C LEU A 87 -1.25 -6.80 4.68
N ASN A 88 -1.92 -6.78 3.52
CA ASN A 88 -2.12 -7.96 2.66
C ASN A 88 -1.14 -8.07 1.49
N SER A 89 -0.21 -7.12 1.34
CA SER A 89 0.74 -7.16 0.23
C SER A 89 1.72 -8.33 0.35
N GLU A 90 2.42 -8.62 -0.74
CA GLU A 90 3.22 -9.83 -0.90
C GLU A 90 4.19 -10.07 0.27
N LYS A 91 4.11 -11.27 0.86
CA LYS A 91 4.90 -11.67 2.03
C LYS A 91 6.41 -11.56 1.79
N GLN A 92 6.86 -11.89 0.58
CA GLN A 92 8.28 -11.86 0.22
C GLN A 92 8.89 -10.46 0.38
N TYR A 93 8.13 -9.42 0.07
CA TYR A 93 8.56 -8.04 0.30
C TYR A 93 8.87 -7.79 1.78
N TRP A 94 7.97 -8.18 2.68
CA TRP A 94 8.10 -7.95 4.13
C TRP A 94 9.21 -8.76 4.79
N LEU A 95 9.46 -9.98 4.30
CA LEU A 95 10.59 -10.80 4.75
C LEU A 95 11.95 -10.15 4.41
N SER A 96 12.03 -9.48 3.26
CA SER A 96 13.24 -8.79 2.80
C SER A 96 13.37 -7.35 3.33
N ASN A 97 12.29 -6.72 3.82
CA ASN A 97 12.25 -5.32 4.24
C ASN A 97 11.81 -5.12 5.70
N LYS A 98 12.57 -5.73 6.63
CA LYS A 98 12.23 -5.74 8.07
C LYS A 98 12.02 -4.34 8.68
N THR A 99 12.76 -3.33 8.27
CA THR A 99 12.60 -1.95 8.79
C THR A 99 11.22 -1.38 8.46
N ASN A 100 10.72 -1.62 7.24
CA ASN A 100 9.39 -1.16 6.84
C ASN A 100 8.32 -1.97 7.57
N TRP A 101 8.51 -3.29 7.72
CA TRP A 101 7.62 -4.14 8.51
C TRP A 101 7.49 -3.63 9.96
N GLN A 102 8.62 -3.37 10.64
CA GLN A 102 8.64 -2.80 11.99
C GLN A 102 7.93 -1.44 12.07
N THR A 103 8.08 -0.62 11.03
CA THR A 103 7.44 0.69 10.95
C THR A 103 5.91 0.54 10.86
N VAL A 104 5.40 -0.36 10.03
CA VAL A 104 3.97 -0.63 9.92
C VAL A 104 3.41 -1.19 11.23
N CYS A 105 4.10 -2.15 11.87
CA CYS A 105 3.71 -2.67 13.18
C CYS A 105 3.57 -1.55 14.23
N LYS A 106 4.60 -0.70 14.32
CA LYS A 106 4.58 0.43 15.24
C LYS A 106 3.44 1.41 14.93
N LEU A 107 3.19 1.72 13.65
CA LEU A 107 2.11 2.62 13.26
C LEU A 107 0.74 2.07 13.64
N PHE A 108 0.52 0.78 13.43
CA PHE A 108 -0.73 0.12 13.80
C PHE A 108 -0.93 0.18 15.33
N ASP A 109 0.08 -0.21 16.11
CA ASP A 109 0.02 -0.20 17.57
C ASP A 109 -0.23 1.20 18.15
N GLN A 110 0.43 2.22 17.60
CA GLN A 110 0.25 3.61 18.01
C GLN A 110 -1.16 4.14 17.74
N ASN A 111 -1.87 3.55 16.78
CA ASN A 111 -3.20 3.97 16.36
C ASN A 111 -4.31 3.01 16.79
N ILE A 112 -4.00 2.04 17.67
CA ILE A 112 -4.94 0.97 18.03
C ILE A 112 -6.28 1.49 18.58
N ILE A 113 -6.26 2.58 19.35
CA ILE A 113 -7.47 3.20 19.90
C ILE A 113 -8.31 3.80 18.78
N ARG A 114 -7.68 4.61 17.90
CA ARG A 114 -8.34 5.22 16.73
C ARG A 114 -8.98 4.16 15.85
N LEU A 115 -8.26 3.07 15.53
CA LEU A 115 -8.77 1.97 14.71
C LEU A 115 -9.97 1.24 15.36
N LYS A 116 -9.99 1.11 16.69
CA LYS A 116 -11.11 0.49 17.41
C LYS A 116 -12.34 1.39 17.49
N GLU A 117 -12.12 2.67 17.75
CA GLU A 117 -13.18 3.64 18.05
C GLU A 117 -13.74 4.32 16.80
N PHE A 118 -13.05 4.23 15.65
CA PHE A 118 -13.52 4.83 14.40
C PHE A 118 -14.94 4.38 14.05
N ASP A 119 -15.77 5.30 13.58
CA ASP A 119 -17.16 5.01 13.25
C ASP A 119 -17.25 4.33 11.88
N THR A 120 -17.21 3.00 11.89
CA THR A 120 -17.32 2.13 10.71
C THR A 120 -17.88 0.77 11.11
N THR A 121 -18.10 -0.10 10.13
CA THR A 121 -18.66 -1.42 10.37
C THR A 121 -17.73 -2.32 11.18
N ASN A 122 -18.29 -3.25 11.94
CA ASN A 122 -17.49 -4.20 12.71
C ASN A 122 -16.69 -5.13 11.79
N GLU A 123 -17.21 -5.42 10.60
CA GLU A 123 -16.54 -6.23 9.58
C GLU A 123 -15.24 -5.57 9.10
N ILE A 124 -15.28 -4.26 8.84
CA ILE A 124 -14.09 -3.49 8.45
C ILE A 124 -13.05 -3.50 9.58
N LYS A 125 -13.47 -3.23 10.82
CA LYS A 125 -12.56 -3.27 11.97
C LYS A 125 -11.91 -4.64 12.14
N SER A 126 -12.71 -5.70 12.18
CA SER A 126 -12.20 -7.07 12.32
C SER A 126 -11.20 -7.41 11.22
N THR A 127 -11.47 -6.99 9.98
CA THR A 127 -10.57 -7.18 8.84
C THR A 127 -9.18 -6.58 9.11
N TRP A 128 -9.09 -5.34 9.59
CA TRP A 128 -7.79 -4.74 9.91
C TRP A 128 -7.03 -5.49 10.99
N PHE A 129 -7.71 -5.86 12.08
CA PHE A 129 -7.08 -6.54 13.22
C PHE A 129 -6.66 -7.97 12.88
N GLU A 130 -7.46 -8.70 12.09
CA GLU A 130 -7.13 -10.04 11.62
C GLU A 130 -5.95 -10.02 10.65
N ASN A 131 -5.97 -9.10 9.68
CA ASN A 131 -4.88 -8.93 8.74
C ASN A 131 -3.60 -8.49 9.45
N PHE A 132 -3.70 -7.61 10.45
CA PHE A 132 -2.56 -7.20 11.25
C PHE A 132 -1.97 -8.37 12.05
N LYS A 133 -2.82 -9.22 12.64
CA LYS A 133 -2.35 -10.43 13.34
C LYS A 133 -1.53 -11.31 12.41
N ILE A 134 -2.06 -11.65 11.22
CA ILE A 134 -1.34 -12.45 10.22
C ILE A 134 -0.04 -11.75 9.78
N PHE A 135 -0.11 -10.44 9.58
CA PHE A 135 1.04 -9.62 9.18
C PHE A 135 2.18 -9.66 10.20
N THR A 136 1.87 -9.65 11.50
CA THR A 136 2.89 -9.73 12.56
C THR A 136 3.58 -11.09 12.62
N GLU A 137 2.91 -12.17 12.18
CA GLU A 137 3.49 -13.52 12.14
C GLU A 137 4.53 -13.70 11.01
N LEU A 138 4.64 -12.76 10.07
CA LEU A 138 5.59 -12.84 8.95
C LEU A 138 7.05 -12.73 9.40
N ASN A 139 7.33 -11.96 10.46
CA ASN A 139 8.67 -11.78 11.02
C ASN A 139 8.62 -12.01 12.53
N PRO A 140 8.82 -13.27 12.99
CA PRO A 140 8.85 -13.60 14.41
C PRO A 140 10.10 -13.08 15.12
#